data_AF-A0A535E422-F1
#
_entry.id   AF-A0A535E422-F1
#
_cell.length_a   1.000
_cell.length_b   1.000
_cell.length_c   1.000
_cell.angle_alpha   90.00
_cell.angle_beta   90.00
_cell.angle_gamma   90.00
#
_symmetry.space_group_name_H-M   'P 1'
#
loop_
_entity.id
_entity.type
_entity.pdbx_description
1 polymer ?
#
loop_
_entity_poly.entity_id
_entity_poly.type
_entity_poly.pdbx_seq_one_letter_code
_entity_poly.pdbx_strand_id
1 'polypeptide(L)'
;MTRPRSQTIRGHRPSPLPPRPRPTPVPPGELLDRAAELQELLQELAELTGCGAAWGMRVLRRNVELALLSPHTLDSADNQLDFIEELTEAVWDSGDAGFRHALAPAPTPDETVHREQRRRAVVGRLDEHAHHLCAAAEAWRDQVVATAEAARADAPNPQEAHRS
;
A
#
# COMPACT_ATOMS: atom_id res chain seq x y z
N MET A 1 32.63 63.30 -20.29
CA MET A 1 31.73 63.13 -19.13
C MET A 1 30.83 61.93 -19.40
N THR A 2 31.07 60.80 -18.75
CA THR A 2 30.41 59.51 -19.04
C THR A 2 29.71 59.05 -17.76
N ARG A 3 28.37 58.95 -17.78
CA ARG A 3 27.58 58.49 -16.64
C ARG A 3 27.76 56.98 -16.41
N PRO A 4 27.92 56.48 -15.18
CA PRO A 4 27.93 55.04 -14.93
C PRO A 4 26.50 54.49 -14.97
N ARG A 5 26.31 53.40 -15.71
CA ARG A 5 25.07 52.60 -15.71
C ARG A 5 25.00 51.83 -14.39
N SER A 6 23.96 52.10 -13.59
CA SER A 6 23.59 51.27 -12.44
C SER A 6 23.23 49.86 -12.92
N GLN A 7 24.07 48.88 -12.60
CA GLN A 7 23.73 47.46 -12.74
C GLN A 7 22.77 47.10 -11.60
N THR A 8 21.50 46.90 -11.96
CA THR A 8 20.51 46.30 -11.07
C THR A 8 20.91 44.85 -10.83
N ILE A 9 21.41 44.55 -9.64
CA ILE A 9 21.62 43.17 -9.16
C ILE A 9 20.24 42.52 -9.13
N ARG A 10 19.97 41.59 -10.06
CA ARG A 10 18.79 40.73 -10.00
C ARG A 10 18.89 39.91 -8.72
N GLY A 11 18.04 40.23 -7.74
CA GLY A 11 17.87 39.43 -6.54
C GLY A 11 17.65 37.97 -6.94
N HIS A 12 18.55 37.11 -6.46
CA HIS A 12 18.43 35.67 -6.55
C HIS A 12 17.16 35.29 -5.77
N ARG A 13 16.05 35.04 -6.47
CA ARG A 13 14.88 34.42 -5.83
C ARG A 13 15.31 33.01 -5.43
N PRO A 14 15.25 32.62 -4.14
CA PRO A 14 15.50 31.24 -3.77
C PRO A 14 14.50 30.37 -4.55
N SER A 15 15.01 29.36 -5.27
CA SER A 15 14.16 28.35 -5.90
C SER A 15 13.24 27.76 -4.84
N PRO A 16 11.93 27.60 -5.11
CA PRO A 16 11.05 26.92 -4.18
C PRO A 16 11.61 25.53 -3.93
N LEU A 17 11.81 25.21 -2.64
CA LEU A 17 12.16 23.86 -2.21
C LEU A 17 11.12 22.89 -2.78
N PRO A 18 11.53 21.69 -3.24
CA PRO A 18 10.58 20.70 -3.72
C PRO A 18 9.52 20.43 -2.63
N PRO A 19 8.24 20.26 -3.00
CA PRO A 19 7.20 19.95 -2.02
C PRO A 19 7.61 18.68 -1.26
N ARG A 20 7.44 18.71 0.06
CA ARG A 20 7.69 17.52 0.89
C ARG A 20 6.78 16.39 0.39
N PRO A 21 7.26 15.13 0.33
CA PRO A 21 6.41 13.99 0.00
C PRO A 21 5.20 13.98 0.92
N ARG A 22 4.01 13.74 0.36
CA ARG A 22 2.82 13.52 1.19
C ARG A 22 3.02 12.19 1.94
N PRO A 23 2.62 12.13 3.22
CA PRO A 23 2.74 10.90 3.98
C PRO A 23 1.87 9.82 3.35
N THR A 24 2.37 8.58 3.30
CA THR A 24 1.66 7.39 2.83
C THR A 24 1.29 6.47 3.99
N PRO A 25 0.31 5.57 3.84
CA PRO A 25 -0.03 4.56 4.84
C PRO A 25 1.16 3.77 5.38
N VAL A 26 2.02 3.33 4.47
CA VAL A 26 3.20 2.52 4.74
C VAL A 26 4.40 3.13 4.00
N PRO A 27 5.63 3.05 4.54
CA PRO A 27 6.82 3.39 3.75
C PRO A 27 6.85 2.59 2.43
N PRO A 28 7.06 3.22 1.26
CA PRO A 28 7.01 2.53 -0.03
C PRO A 28 7.94 1.31 -0.13
N GLY A 29 9.14 1.40 0.45
CA GLY A 29 10.08 0.27 0.50
C GLY A 29 9.56 -0.92 1.30
N GLU A 30 8.89 -0.67 2.43
CA GLU A 30 8.28 -1.74 3.23
C GLU A 30 7.12 -2.39 2.45
N LEU A 31 6.28 -1.59 1.78
CA LEU A 31 5.20 -2.14 0.97
C LEU A 31 5.70 -2.96 -0.23
N LEU A 32 6.86 -2.59 -0.81
CA LEU A 32 7.52 -3.36 -1.85
C LEU A 32 8.04 -4.71 -1.34
N ASP A 33 8.65 -4.75 -0.16
CA ASP A 33 9.09 -5.99 0.48
C ASP A 33 7.88 -6.91 0.75
N ARG A 34 6.76 -6.34 1.22
CA ARG A 34 5.50 -7.08 1.37
C ARG A 34 4.96 -7.59 0.05
N ALA A 35 5.04 -6.82 -1.04
CA ALA A 35 4.61 -7.27 -2.36
C ALA A 35 5.43 -8.49 -2.84
N ALA A 36 6.74 -8.52 -2.58
CA ALA A 36 7.58 -9.66 -2.88
C ALA A 36 7.17 -10.91 -2.06
N GLU A 37 6.95 -10.75 -0.75
CA GLU A 37 6.46 -11.83 0.12
C GLU A 37 5.09 -12.35 -0.34
N LEU A 38 4.17 -11.45 -0.72
CA LEU A 38 2.86 -11.80 -1.25
C LEU A 38 3.00 -12.58 -2.57
N GLN A 39 3.92 -12.22 -3.46
CA GLN A 39 4.14 -12.96 -4.71
C GLN A 39 4.48 -14.43 -4.43
N GLU A 40 5.38 -14.70 -3.49
CA GLU A 40 5.77 -16.06 -3.08
C GLU A 40 4.59 -16.83 -2.48
N LEU A 41 3.84 -16.19 -1.57
CA LEU A 41 2.67 -16.80 -0.93
C LEU A 41 1.57 -17.15 -1.95
N LEU A 42 1.31 -16.28 -2.92
CA LEU A 42 0.30 -16.50 -3.94
C LEU A 42 0.70 -17.62 -4.91
N GLN A 43 2.00 -17.72 -5.23
CA GLN A 43 2.54 -18.81 -6.02
C GLN A 43 2.40 -20.15 -5.28
N GLU A 44 2.84 -20.21 -4.01
CA GLU A 44 2.70 -21.41 -3.19
C GLU A 44 1.23 -21.81 -3.02
N LEU A 45 0.33 -20.84 -2.78
CA LEU A 45 -1.09 -21.12 -2.64
C LEU A 45 -1.70 -21.67 -3.94
N ALA A 46 -1.29 -21.15 -5.09
CA ALA A 46 -1.72 -21.64 -6.40
C ALA A 46 -1.22 -23.07 -6.66
N GLU A 47 -0.03 -23.45 -6.21
CA GLU A 47 0.45 -24.83 -6.31
C GLU A 47 -0.31 -25.77 -5.37
N LEU A 48 -0.59 -25.31 -4.15
CA LEU A 48 -1.28 -26.10 -3.13
C LEU A 48 -2.76 -26.30 -3.42
N THR A 49 -3.42 -25.34 -4.05
CA THR A 49 -4.89 -25.32 -4.22
C THR A 49 -5.35 -25.17 -5.66
N GLY A 50 -4.45 -24.99 -6.64
CA GLY A 50 -4.76 -24.68 -8.05
C GLY A 50 -5.72 -23.52 -8.27
N CYS A 51 -5.88 -22.66 -7.27
CA CYS A 51 -6.72 -21.46 -7.34
C CYS A 51 -6.17 -20.38 -8.29
N GLY A 52 -5.08 -20.64 -9.01
CA GLY A 52 -4.41 -19.66 -9.88
C GLY A 52 -5.31 -19.02 -10.94
N ALA A 53 -6.40 -19.68 -11.34
CA ALA A 53 -7.38 -19.14 -12.29
C ALA A 53 -8.55 -18.39 -11.63
N ALA A 54 -8.72 -18.50 -10.30
CA ALA A 54 -9.76 -17.81 -9.56
C ALA A 54 -9.63 -16.29 -9.76
N TRP A 55 -10.76 -15.60 -9.89
CA TRP A 55 -10.78 -14.17 -10.21
C TRP A 55 -9.99 -13.34 -9.18
N GLY A 56 -10.27 -13.50 -7.89
CA GLY A 56 -9.56 -12.80 -6.82
C GLY A 56 -8.04 -13.05 -6.83
N MET A 57 -7.61 -14.30 -7.05
CA MET A 57 -6.19 -14.65 -7.17
C MET A 57 -5.53 -14.00 -8.40
N ARG A 58 -6.23 -13.89 -9.53
CA ARG A 58 -5.70 -13.23 -10.73
C ARG A 58 -5.55 -11.71 -10.55
N VAL A 59 -6.56 -11.07 -9.94
CA VAL A 59 -6.53 -9.64 -9.66
C VAL A 59 -5.39 -9.33 -8.69
N LEU A 60 -5.34 -10.02 -7.55
CA LEU A 60 -4.30 -9.79 -6.55
C LEU A 60 -2.89 -10.02 -7.11
N ARG A 61 -2.69 -11.10 -7.87
CA ARG A 61 -1.40 -11.37 -8.52
C ARG A 61 -1.00 -10.26 -9.48
N ARG A 62 -1.94 -9.78 -10.30
CA ARG A 62 -1.69 -8.66 -11.21
C ARG A 62 -1.25 -7.42 -10.45
N ASN A 63 -1.89 -7.11 -9.32
CA ASN A 63 -1.57 -5.89 -8.56
C ASN A 63 -0.22 -6.00 -7.85
N VAL A 64 0.12 -7.18 -7.32
CA VAL A 64 1.46 -7.50 -6.82
C VAL A 64 2.52 -7.39 -7.93
N GLU A 65 2.27 -7.97 -9.10
CA GLU A 65 3.18 -7.87 -10.24
C GLU A 65 3.39 -6.40 -10.68
N LEU A 66 2.32 -5.60 -10.71
CA LEU A 66 2.40 -4.17 -11.03
C LEU A 66 3.23 -3.40 -10.00
N ALA A 67 3.04 -3.65 -8.71
CA ALA A 67 3.82 -3.05 -7.64
C ALA A 67 5.32 -3.37 -7.78
N LEU A 68 5.66 -4.62 -8.12
CA LEU A 68 7.05 -5.06 -8.31
C LEU A 68 7.68 -4.50 -9.59
N LEU A 69 6.93 -4.41 -10.70
CA LEU A 69 7.41 -3.89 -11.98
C LEU A 69 7.50 -2.36 -12.00
N SER A 70 6.66 -1.68 -11.22
CA SER A 70 6.59 -0.22 -11.16
C SER A 70 6.60 0.30 -9.72
N PRO A 71 7.68 0.13 -8.94
CA PRO A 71 7.69 0.46 -7.51
C PRO A 71 7.36 1.91 -7.17
N HIS A 72 7.66 2.85 -8.08
CA HIS A 72 7.34 4.27 -7.96
C HIS A 72 5.83 4.56 -7.85
N THR A 73 4.96 3.63 -8.24
CA THR A 73 3.51 3.80 -8.04
C THR A 73 3.15 3.75 -6.55
N LEU A 74 3.97 3.10 -5.72
CA LEU A 74 3.76 3.02 -4.27
C LEU A 74 4.14 4.31 -3.53
N ASP A 75 4.73 5.30 -4.22
CA ASP A 75 4.98 6.62 -3.63
C ASP A 75 3.69 7.46 -3.47
N SER A 76 2.57 6.98 -4.02
CA SER A 76 1.25 7.61 -3.92
C SER A 76 0.41 6.93 -2.85
N ALA A 77 -0.12 7.71 -1.91
CA ALA A 77 -1.04 7.20 -0.89
C ALA A 77 -2.29 6.55 -1.49
N ASP A 78 -2.86 7.13 -2.55
CA ASP A 78 -4.05 6.59 -3.22
C ASP A 78 -3.77 5.20 -3.80
N ASN A 79 -2.63 5.03 -4.48
CA ASN A 79 -2.24 3.74 -5.03
C ASN A 79 -1.94 2.70 -3.93
N GLN A 80 -1.41 3.14 -2.78
CA GLN A 80 -1.23 2.24 -1.64
C GLN A 80 -2.59 1.80 -1.08
N LEU A 81 -3.56 2.70 -0.96
CA LEU A 81 -4.89 2.37 -0.48
C LEU A 81 -5.60 1.38 -1.42
N ASP A 82 -5.56 1.63 -2.73
CA ASP A 82 -6.11 0.72 -3.74
C ASP A 82 -5.49 -0.68 -3.63
N PHE A 83 -4.15 -0.76 -3.52
CA PHE A 83 -3.45 -2.03 -3.35
C PHE A 83 -3.88 -2.78 -2.08
N ILE A 84 -4.00 -2.05 -0.96
CA ILE A 84 -4.38 -2.63 0.34
C ILE A 84 -5.83 -3.12 0.30
N GLU A 85 -6.74 -2.33 -0.27
CA GLU A 85 -8.15 -2.70 -0.45
C GLU A 85 -8.27 -3.99 -1.26
N GLU A 86 -7.68 -4.04 -2.45
CA GLU A 86 -7.73 -5.21 -3.33
C GLU A 86 -7.12 -6.46 -2.69
N LEU A 87 -6.05 -6.32 -1.89
CA LEU A 87 -5.48 -7.43 -1.10
C LEU A 87 -6.50 -7.95 -0.09
N THR A 88 -7.12 -7.07 0.67
CA THR A 88 -8.03 -7.44 1.76
C THR A 88 -9.32 -8.06 1.23
N GLU A 89 -9.87 -7.52 0.15
CA GLU A 89 -10.99 -8.11 -0.58
C GLU A 89 -10.63 -9.50 -1.11
N ALA A 90 -9.48 -9.65 -1.77
CA ALA A 90 -9.06 -10.93 -2.33
C ALA A 90 -8.87 -11.99 -1.23
N VAL A 91 -8.34 -11.63 -0.07
CA VAL A 91 -8.20 -12.53 1.09
C VAL A 91 -9.56 -12.93 1.66
N TRP A 92 -10.50 -11.99 1.82
CA TRP A 92 -11.85 -12.28 2.31
C TRP A 92 -12.68 -13.12 1.32
N ASP A 93 -12.78 -12.70 0.06
CA ASP A 93 -13.59 -13.37 -0.98
C ASP A 93 -13.09 -14.79 -1.25
N SER A 94 -11.77 -14.95 -1.34
CA SER A 94 -11.19 -16.24 -1.70
C SER A 94 -11.16 -17.23 -0.53
N GLY A 95 -11.29 -16.72 0.71
CA GLY A 95 -11.63 -17.53 1.87
C GLY A 95 -12.95 -18.29 1.68
N ASP A 96 -13.91 -17.70 0.96
CA ASP A 96 -15.21 -18.34 0.71
C ASP A 96 -15.22 -19.20 -0.56
N ALA A 97 -14.42 -18.82 -1.58
CA ALA A 97 -14.51 -19.41 -2.92
C ALA A 97 -13.42 -20.44 -3.32
N GLY A 98 -12.32 -20.63 -2.55
CA GLY A 98 -11.36 -21.67 -2.93
C GLY A 98 -10.04 -21.81 -2.18
N PHE A 99 -9.56 -20.81 -1.44
CA PHE A 99 -8.28 -20.93 -0.70
C PHE A 99 -8.32 -21.92 0.44
N ARG A 100 -9.52 -22.17 0.99
CA ARG A 100 -9.73 -23.01 2.17
C ARG A 100 -9.68 -24.51 1.90
N HIS A 101 -9.63 -24.93 0.63
CA HIS A 101 -9.69 -26.34 0.26
C HIS A 101 -8.54 -26.72 -0.70
N ALA A 102 -7.86 -27.83 -0.42
CA ALA A 102 -6.90 -28.42 -1.34
C ALA A 102 -7.63 -29.11 -2.52
N LEU A 103 -7.12 -28.94 -3.74
CA LEU A 103 -7.79 -29.41 -4.97
C LEU A 103 -7.85 -30.94 -5.14
N ALA A 104 -6.91 -31.68 -4.56
CA ALA A 104 -6.87 -33.13 -4.69
C ALA A 104 -6.12 -33.79 -3.52
N PRO A 105 -6.62 -34.92 -3.00
CA PRO A 105 -5.87 -35.75 -2.05
C PRO A 105 -4.55 -36.19 -2.68
N ALA A 106 -3.49 -36.15 -1.89
CA ALA A 106 -2.17 -36.62 -2.30
C ALA A 106 -2.14 -38.17 -2.35
N PRO A 107 -1.13 -38.79 -2.98
CA PRO A 107 -1.01 -40.24 -3.07
C PRO A 107 -1.09 -40.95 -1.71
N THR A 108 -0.66 -40.26 -0.63
CA THR A 108 -0.72 -40.77 0.74
C THR A 108 -1.51 -39.86 1.69
N PRO A 109 -2.06 -40.41 2.79
CA PRO A 109 -2.67 -39.62 3.85
C PRO A 109 -1.71 -38.60 4.48
N ASP A 110 -0.46 -38.98 4.72
CA ASP A 110 0.55 -38.11 5.35
C ASP A 110 0.88 -36.89 4.48
N GLU A 111 1.03 -37.09 3.17
CA GLU A 111 1.23 -35.98 2.22
C GLU A 111 0.00 -35.07 2.15
N THR A 112 -1.21 -35.64 2.26
CA THR A 112 -2.45 -34.87 2.29
C THR A 112 -2.52 -33.98 3.54
N VAL A 113 -2.17 -34.52 4.71
CA VAL A 113 -2.09 -33.75 5.97
C VAL A 113 -1.02 -32.67 5.89
N HIS A 114 0.17 -33.00 5.41
CA HIS A 114 1.26 -32.04 5.28
C HIS A 114 0.92 -30.89 4.32
N ARG A 115 0.31 -31.22 3.17
CA ARG A 115 -0.18 -30.22 2.20
C ARG A 115 -1.22 -29.29 2.82
N GLU A 116 -2.16 -29.83 3.58
CA GLU A 116 -3.20 -29.04 4.26
C GLU A 116 -2.60 -28.14 5.36
N GLN A 117 -1.62 -28.63 6.12
CA GLN A 117 -0.90 -27.82 7.11
C GLN A 117 -0.16 -26.65 6.45
N ARG A 118 0.55 -26.90 5.34
CA ARG A 118 1.22 -25.85 4.56
C ARG A 118 0.22 -24.84 4.01
N ARG A 119 -0.89 -25.30 3.43
CA ARG A 119 -1.96 -24.42 2.92
C ARG A 119 -2.48 -23.50 4.03
N ARG A 120 -2.77 -24.04 5.22
CA ARG A 120 -3.23 -23.24 6.37
C ARG A 120 -2.18 -22.20 6.79
N ALA A 121 -0.91 -22.57 6.80
CA ALA A 121 0.17 -21.63 7.14
C ALA A 121 0.26 -20.48 6.12
N VAL A 122 0.17 -20.78 4.82
CA VAL A 122 0.16 -19.76 3.75
C VAL A 122 -1.04 -18.82 3.89
N VAL A 123 -2.24 -19.38 4.09
CA VAL A 123 -3.45 -18.57 4.31
C VAL A 123 -3.33 -17.71 5.56
N GLY A 124 -2.81 -18.25 6.67
CA GLY A 124 -2.59 -17.47 7.89
C GLY A 124 -1.64 -16.29 7.67
N ARG A 125 -0.56 -16.48 6.89
CA ARG A 125 0.34 -15.38 6.53
C ARG A 125 -0.33 -14.33 5.64
N LEU A 126 -1.17 -14.73 4.69
CA LEU A 126 -1.96 -13.78 3.88
C LEU A 126 -2.92 -12.96 4.76
N ASP A 127 -3.60 -13.60 5.71
CA ASP A 127 -4.48 -12.94 6.68
C ASP A 127 -3.69 -11.94 7.54
N GLU A 128 -2.50 -12.31 8.01
CA GLU A 128 -1.60 -11.43 8.77
C GLU A 128 -1.16 -10.21 7.96
N HIS A 129 -0.82 -10.39 6.67
CA HIS A 129 -0.47 -9.27 5.78
C HIS A 129 -1.65 -8.32 5.58
N ALA A 130 -2.83 -8.85 5.26
CA ALA A 130 -4.04 -8.05 5.09
C ALA A 130 -4.37 -7.27 6.36
N HIS A 131 -4.31 -7.92 7.53
CA HIS A 131 -4.57 -7.28 8.82
C HIS A 131 -3.58 -6.15 9.12
N HIS A 132 -2.28 -6.39 8.99
CA HIS A 132 -1.26 -5.36 9.25
C HIS A 132 -1.40 -4.16 8.32
N LEU A 133 -1.63 -4.40 7.03
CA LEU A 133 -1.76 -3.32 6.05
C LEU A 133 -3.05 -2.51 6.25
N CYS A 134 -4.17 -3.15 6.58
CA CYS A 134 -5.39 -2.45 7.00
C CYS A 134 -5.14 -1.57 8.23
N ALA A 135 -4.52 -2.12 9.28
CA ALA A 135 -4.25 -1.37 10.50
C ALA A 135 -3.34 -0.15 10.23
N ALA A 136 -2.35 -0.29 9.34
CA ALA A 136 -1.50 0.83 8.93
C ALA A 136 -2.29 1.90 8.16
N ALA A 137 -3.16 1.51 7.23
CA ALA A 137 -4.03 2.43 6.49
C ALA A 137 -5.01 3.19 7.42
N GLU A 138 -5.60 2.50 8.39
CA GLU A 138 -6.48 3.10 9.40
C GLU A 138 -5.72 4.10 10.28
N ALA A 139 -4.56 3.71 10.82
CA ALA A 139 -3.75 4.58 11.65
C ALA A 139 -3.26 5.82 10.90
N TRP A 140 -2.89 5.67 9.62
CA TRP A 140 -2.52 6.78 8.76
C TRP A 140 -3.70 7.73 8.53
N ARG A 141 -4.89 7.20 8.21
CA ARG A 141 -6.10 8.01 8.02
C ARG A 141 -6.39 8.85 9.27
N ASP A 142 -6.32 8.25 10.44
CA ASP A 142 -6.60 8.93 11.71
C ASP A 142 -5.58 10.07 11.97
N GLN A 143 -4.30 9.86 11.63
CA GLN A 143 -3.27 10.91 11.70
C GLN A 143 -3.52 12.05 10.71
N VAL A 144 -3.93 11.73 9.48
CA VAL A 144 -4.24 12.73 8.45
C VAL A 144 -5.42 13.59 8.88
N VAL A 145 -6.48 12.97 9.43
CA VAL A 145 -7.65 13.67 9.98
C VAL A 145 -7.25 14.57 11.14
N ALA A 146 -6.53 14.05 12.14
CA ALA A 146 -6.09 14.82 13.29
C ALA A 146 -5.22 16.03 12.89
N THR A 147 -4.33 15.86 11.91
CA THR A 147 -3.49 16.94 11.38
C THR A 147 -4.32 18.01 10.67
N ALA A 148 -5.31 17.60 9.88
CA ALA A 148 -6.21 18.53 9.20
C ALA A 148 -7.10 19.31 10.20
N GLU A 149 -7.54 18.68 11.27
CA GLU A 149 -8.31 19.32 12.34
C GLU A 149 -7.46 20.32 13.12
N ALA A 150 -6.23 19.96 13.51
CA ALA A 150 -5.30 20.88 14.16
C ALA A 150 -5.00 22.11 13.28
N ALA A 151 -4.75 21.91 11.98
CA ALA A 151 -4.50 23.00 11.04
C ALA A 151 -5.70 23.95 10.88
N ARG A 152 -6.94 23.45 11.02
CA ARG A 152 -8.15 24.28 11.01
C ARG A 152 -8.32 25.06 12.31
N ALA A 153 -7.95 24.48 13.45
CA ALA A 153 -8.02 25.15 14.75
C ALA A 153 -7.00 26.31 14.86
N ASP A 154 -5.82 26.16 14.23
CA ASP A 154 -4.76 27.17 14.19
C ASP A 154 -4.96 28.24 13.10
N ALA A 155 -6.00 28.13 12.27
CA ALA A 155 -6.27 29.12 11.23
C ALA A 155 -6.73 30.44 11.87
N PRO A 156 -6.07 31.58 11.60
CA PRO A 156 -6.43 32.85 12.20
C PRO A 156 -7.86 33.25 11.79
N ASN A 157 -8.64 33.71 12.76
CA ASN A 157 -10.02 34.14 12.51
C ASN A 157 -10.01 35.34 11.54
N PRO A 158 -10.61 35.23 10.33
CA PRO A 158 -10.57 36.30 9.33
C PRO A 158 -11.18 37.63 9.83
N GLN A 159 -11.93 37.61 10.93
CA GLN A 159 -12.49 38.82 11.55
C GLN A 159 -11.49 39.61 12.43
N GLU A 160 -10.37 39.02 12.86
CA GLU A 160 -9.37 39.71 13.68
C GLU A 160 -8.29 40.43 12.84
N ALA A 161 -8.05 39.99 11.60
CA ALA A 161 -7.08 40.60 10.69
C ALA A 161 -7.50 41.98 10.13
N HIS A 162 -8.77 42.35 10.25
CA HIS A 162 -9.30 43.63 9.76
C HIS A 162 -9.38 44.75 10.81
N ARG A 163 -8.92 44.51 12.05
CA ARG A 163 -8.94 45.51 13.14
C ARG A 163 -7.58 46.13 13.47
N SER A 164 -6.53 45.79 12.73
CA SER A 164 -5.20 46.41 12.88
C SER A 164 -4.97 47.50 11.84
#